data_AF-A0A1G8XXY8-F1
#
_entry.id   AF-A0A1G8XXY8-F1
#
_cell.length_a   1.000
_cell.length_b   1.000
_cell.length_c   1.000
_cell.angle_alpha   90.00
_cell.angle_beta   90.00
_cell.angle_gamma   90.00
#
_symmetry.space_group_name_H-M   'P 1'
#
loop_
_entity.id
_entity.type
_entity.pdbx_description
1 polymer ?
#
loop_
_entity_poly.entity_id
_entity_poly.type
_entity_poly.pdbx_seq_one_letter_code
_entity_poly.pdbx_strand_id
1 'polypeptide(L)' 'MEYTIETGDRVRHKNPLINSGLETTVIDVENGKALCGHFDRELTHKESWFEVEDLHLISKSDGSFLDM' A
#
# COMPACT_ATOMS: atom_id res chain seq x y z
N MET A 1 -3.61 19.49 5.28
CA MET A 1 -3.18 19.06 3.95
C MET A 1 -3.67 17.63 3.81
N GLU A 2 -4.63 17.39 2.91
CA GLU A 2 -5.02 16.03 2.56
C GLU A 2 -3.91 15.48 1.66
N TYR A 3 -3.29 14.38 2.07
CA TYR A 3 -2.25 13.72 1.29
C TYR A 3 -2.89 12.60 0.48
N THR A 4 -2.73 12.64 -0.83
CA THR A 4 -3.18 11.58 -1.74
C THR A 4 -2.18 10.44 -1.73
N ILE A 5 -2.65 9.20 -1.59
CA ILE A 5 -1.82 7.98 -1.73
C ILE A 5 -1.50 7.76 -3.20
N GLU A 6 -0.23 7.49 -3.50
CA GLU A 6 0.29 7.33 -4.86
C GLU A 6 1.09 6.03 -4.99
N THR A 7 1.32 5.58 -6.23
CA THR A 7 2.18 4.43 -6.51
C THR A 7 3.57 4.61 -5.92
N GLY A 8 4.09 3.53 -5.32
CA GLY A 8 5.37 3.49 -4.62
C GLY A 8 5.30 3.94 -3.16
N ASP A 9 4.19 4.52 -2.69
CA ASP A 9 4.03 4.89 -1.29
C ASP A 9 4.07 3.63 -0.40
N ARG A 10 4.63 3.78 0.81
CA ARG A 10 4.50 2.75 1.84
C ARG A 10 3.32 3.09 2.73
N VAL A 11 2.40 2.14 2.83
CA VAL A 11 1.14 2.28 3.54
C VAL A 11 0.94 1.13 4.51
N ARG A 12 0.01 1.30 5.44
CA ARG A 12 -0.45 0.24 6.35
C ARG A 12 -1.96 0.31 6.45
N HIS A 13 -2.62 -0.85 6.48
CA HIS A 13 -4.06 -0.89 6.69
C HIS A 13 -4.41 -0.43 8.11
N LYS A 14 -5.48 0.36 8.27
CA LYS A 14 -5.97 0.86 9.57
C LYS A 14 -6.38 -0.28 10.50
N ASN A 15 -7.00 -1.32 9.95
CA ASN A 15 -7.27 -2.57 10.65
C ASN A 15 -6.00 -3.44 10.75
N PRO A 16 -5.45 -3.68 11.96
CA PRO A 16 -4.20 -4.43 12.15
C PRO A 16 -4.32 -5.93 11.87
N LEU A 17 -5.53 -6.46 11.66
CA LEU A 17 -5.73 -7.86 11.29
C LEU A 17 -5.48 -8.10 9.79
N ILE A 18 -5.58 -7.05 8.97
CA ILE A 18 -5.30 -7.12 7.53
C ILE A 18 -3.78 -7.02 7.34
N ASN A 19 -3.23 -7.93 6.53
CA ASN A 19 -1.80 -8.04 6.24
C ASN A 19 -0.93 -8.13 7.52
N SER A 20 -1.49 -8.69 8.60
CA SER A 20 -0.87 -8.75 9.93
C SER A 20 -0.42 -7.38 10.47
N GLY A 21 -1.03 -6.29 10.01
CA GLY A 21 -0.66 -4.93 10.38
C GLY A 21 0.70 -4.49 9.85
N LEU A 22 1.26 -5.22 8.88
CA LEU A 22 2.54 -4.91 8.27
C LEU A 22 2.40 -3.78 7.24
N GLU A 23 3.51 -3.09 7.03
CA GLU A 23 3.64 -2.11 5.96
C GLU A 23 3.71 -2.81 4.61
N THR A 24 3.14 -2.16 3.60
CA THR A 24 3.06 -2.67 2.23
C THR A 24 3.31 -1.52 1.26
N THR A 25 3.80 -1.86 0.08
CA THR A 25 4.04 -0.91 -1.01
C THR A 25 2.82 -0.84 -1.91
N VAL A 26 2.40 0.38 -2.24
CA VAL A 26 1.36 0.63 -3.25
C VAL A 26 1.94 0.35 -4.63
N ILE A 27 1.35 -0.60 -5.33
CA ILE A 27 1.72 -1.02 -6.68
C ILE A 27 0.96 -0.17 -7.71
N ASP A 28 -0.31 0.12 -7.44
CA ASP A 28 -1.18 0.88 -8.33
C ASP A 28 -2.29 1.61 -7.57
N VAL A 29 -2.87 2.65 -8.16
CA VAL A 29 -3.99 3.42 -7.58
C VAL A 29 -5.05 3.68 -8.65
N GLU A 30 -6.24 3.12 -8.44
CA GLU A 30 -7.37 3.26 -9.36
C GLU A 30 -8.68 3.46 -8.59
N ASN A 31 -9.53 4.39 -9.06
CA ASN A 31 -10.90 4.58 -8.57
C ASN A 31 -11.04 4.69 -7.03
N GLY A 32 -10.09 5.37 -6.36
CA GLY A 32 -10.10 5.54 -4.91
C GLY A 32 -9.56 4.34 -4.12
N LYS A 33 -9.03 3.32 -4.80
CA LYS A 33 -8.42 2.13 -4.21
C LYS A 33 -6.93 2.09 -4.53
N ALA A 34 -6.16 1.47 -3.64
CA ALA A 34 -4.75 1.19 -3.84
C ALA A 34 -4.53 -0.33 -3.88
N LEU A 35 -3.78 -0.79 -4.88
CA LEU A 35 -3.30 -2.16 -4.98
C LEU A 35 -2.03 -2.29 -4.14
N CYS A 36 -2.04 -3.17 -3.15
CA CYS A 36 -0.94 -3.33 -2.20
C CYS A 36 -0.36 -4.75 -2.24
N GLY A 37 0.95 -4.83 -2.41
CA GLY A 37 1.70 -6.10 -2.37
C GLY A 37 2.06 -6.51 -0.95
N HIS A 38 1.66 -7.71 -0.52
CA HIS A 38 1.94 -8.23 0.82
C HIS A 38 2.23 -9.73 0.79
N PHE A 39 2.85 -10.24 1.86
CA PHE A 39 3.04 -11.67 2.05
C PHE A 39 1.97 -12.22 2.98
N ASP A 40 1.39 -13.37 2.61
CA ASP A 40 0.55 -14.13 3.51
C ASP A 40 1.39 -14.93 4.53
N ARG A 41 0.72 -15.68 5.40
CA ARG A 41 1.38 -16.50 6.44
C ARG A 41 2.24 -17.63 5.86
N GLU A 42 2.03 -17.99 4.60
CA GLU A 42 2.81 -19.00 3.90
C GLU A 42 3.99 -18.38 3.13
N LEU A 43 4.26 -17.09 3.35
CA LEU A 43 5.28 -16.31 2.65
C LEU A 43 5.04 -16.26 1.14
N THR A 44 3.79 -16.40 0.72
CA THR A 44 3.39 -16.23 -0.68
C THR A 44 3.05 -14.76 -0.93
N HIS A 45 3.60 -14.20 -2.02
CA HIS A 45 3.25 -12.85 -2.44
C HIS A 45 1.80 -12.80 -2.93
N LYS A 46 1.05 -11.83 -2.42
CA LYS A 46 -0.34 -11.55 -2.75
C LYS A 46 -0.51 -10.07 -3.01
N GLU A 47 -1.44 -9.77 -3.90
CA GLU A 47 -1.85 -8.40 -4.20
C GLU A 47 -3.32 -8.26 -3.82
N SER A 48 -3.68 -7.14 -3.22
CA SER A 48 -5.06 -6.88 -2.83
C SER A 48 -5.38 -5.39 -2.92
N TRP A 49 -6.58 -5.11 -3.41
CA TRP A 49 -7.13 -3.77 -3.48
C TRP A 49 -7.74 -3.38 -2.14
N PHE A 50 -7.37 -2.20 -1.64
CA PHE A 50 -7.93 -1.60 -0.43
C PHE A 50 -8.43 -0.20 -0.73
N GLU A 51 -9.48 0.25 -0.03
CA GLU A 51 -9.91 1.64 -0.12
C GLU A 51 -8.80 2.55 0.42
N VAL A 52 -8.50 3.65 -0.29
CA VAL A 52 -7.46 4.61 0.14
C VAL A 52 -7.78 5.18 1.53
N GLU A 53 -9.06 5.34 1.85
CA GLU A 53 -9.52 5.78 3.17
C GLU A 53 -9.25 4.76 4.28
N ASP A 54 -9.02 3.48 3.96
CA ASP A 54 -8.69 2.44 4.94
C ASP A 54 -7.18 2.30 5.18
N LEU A 55 -6.37 3.15 4.54
CA LEU A 55 -4.92 3.11 4.60
C LEU A 55 -4.35 4.28 5.41
N HIS A 56 -3.24 4.02 6.10
CA HIS A 56 -2.37 5.01 6.69
C HIS A 56 -1.09 5.11 5.87
N LEU A 57 -0.80 6.31 5.36
CA LEU A 57 0.48 6.61 4.73
C LEU A 57 1.60 6.57 5.79
N ILE A 58 2.62 5.75 5.55
CA ILE A 58 3.79 5.60 6.42
C ILE A 58 4.95 6.42 5.87
N SER A 59 5.26 6.26 4.59
CA SER A 59 6.28 7.06 3.91
C SER A 59 5.92 7.25 2.45
N LYS A 60 6.24 8.43 1.91
CA LYS A 60 6.13 8.69 0.48
C LYS A 60 7.14 7.87 -0.31
N SER A 61 6.78 7.53 -1.54
CA SER A 61 7.76 7.08 -2.51
C SER A 61 8.81 8.18 -2.67
N ASP A 62 10.09 7.80 -2.74
CA ASP A 62 11.18 8.74 -2.96
C ASP A 62 11.34 9.11 -4.45
N GLY A 63 10.39 8.70 -5.29
CA GLY A 63 10.41 8.92 -6.74
C GLY A 63 11.54 8.21 -7.49
N SER A 64 12.37 7.40 -6.81
CA SER A 64 13.59 6.84 -7.40
C SER A 64 13.37 5.55 -8.21
N PHE A 65 12.13 5.05 -8.29
CA PHE A 65 11.79 3.78 -8.96
C PHE A 65 11.28 3.93 -10.41
N LEU A 66 11.08 5.14 -10.93
CA LEU A 66 10.52 5.36 -12.28
C LEU A 66 11.55 5.50 -13.42
N ASP A 67 12.84 5.26 -13.16
CA ASP A 67 13.94 5.52 -14.12
C ASP A 67 14.75 4.25 -14.53
N MET A 68 14.17 3.04 -14.45
CA MET A 68 14.80 1.81 -14.95
C MET A 68 13.98 1.08 -16.01
#